data_AF-A0A914Q3D1-F1
#
_entry.id   AF-A0A914Q3D1-F1
#
_cell.length_a   1.000
_cell.length_b   1.000
_cell.length_c   1.000
_cell.angle_alpha   90.00
_cell.angle_beta   90.00
_cell.angle_gamma   90.00
#
_symmetry.space_group_name_H-M   'P 1'
#
loop_
_entity.id
_entity.type
_entity.pdbx_description
1 polymer ?
#
loop_
_entity_poly.entity_id
_entity_poly.type
_entity_poly.pdbx_seq_one_letter_code
_entity_poly.pdbx_strand_id
1 'polypeptide(L)'
;MAKEYKFTFCSSIPKFLLDGEQFDRYDDENCILDIGCMVKFEEYGFYIVWEPKGKDAGLLDISQIWEARHSGTIKDAKIIFDLEQRPTKDSVEDRTIWITYGWDLVNVSSLFLIAKTAETAKAWRDGINGIVHNYKLRHACPTTALQKQ
;
A
#
# COMPACT_ATOMS: atom_id res chain seq x y z
N MET A 1 -4.03 -30.37 28.79
CA MET A 1 -4.23 -30.31 27.33
C MET A 1 -3.55 -29.07 26.81
N ALA A 2 -2.52 -29.21 25.95
CA ALA A 2 -1.89 -28.05 25.32
C ALA A 2 -2.87 -27.44 24.31
N LYS A 3 -3.10 -26.13 24.41
CA LYS A 3 -3.92 -25.39 23.46
C LYS A 3 -3.24 -25.48 22.09
N GLU A 4 -3.98 -25.89 21.07
CA GLU A 4 -3.46 -25.96 19.70
C GLU A 4 -2.97 -24.57 19.28
N TYR A 5 -1.66 -24.45 19.01
CA TYR A 5 -1.06 -23.20 18.59
C TYR A 5 -1.36 -22.98 17.11
N LYS A 6 -2.27 -22.04 16.83
CA LYS A 6 -2.52 -21.57 15.46
C LYS A 6 -1.51 -20.48 15.12
N PHE A 7 -0.48 -20.85 14.33
CA PHE A 7 0.46 -19.89 13.79
C PHE A 7 -0.30 -18.84 12.95
N THR A 8 -0.18 -17.58 13.34
CA THR A 8 -0.82 -16.45 12.68
C THR A 8 0.29 -15.61 12.06
N PHE A 9 0.49 -15.74 10.74
CA PHE A 9 1.59 -15.08 10.02
C PHE A 9 1.40 -13.57 9.90
N CYS A 10 0.15 -13.12 9.98
CA CYS A 10 -0.27 -11.73 10.00
C CYS A 10 -1.45 -11.59 10.96
N SER A 11 -1.42 -10.59 11.85
CA SER A 11 -2.61 -10.17 12.61
C SER A 11 -3.79 -9.89 11.68
N SER A 12 -5.02 -9.98 12.18
CA SER A 12 -6.22 -9.71 11.37
C SER A 12 -6.08 -8.41 10.60
N ILE A 13 -6.16 -8.47 9.27
CA ILE A 13 -6.08 -7.30 8.39
C ILE A 13 -7.27 -6.39 8.75
N PRO A 14 -7.03 -5.11 9.07
CA PRO A 14 -8.10 -4.16 9.30
C PRO A 14 -9.11 -4.14 8.15
N LYS A 15 -10.41 -4.17 8.49
CA LYS A 15 -11.48 -4.29 7.49
C LYS A 15 -11.41 -3.20 6.41
N PHE A 16 -11.06 -1.97 6.76
CA PHE A 16 -10.95 -0.87 5.80
C PHE A 16 -9.85 -1.10 4.73
N LEU A 17 -8.82 -1.89 5.04
CA LEU A 17 -7.79 -2.27 4.06
C LEU A 17 -8.31 -3.36 3.10
N LEU A 18 -9.19 -4.25 3.57
CA LEU A 18 -9.83 -5.29 2.75
C LEU A 18 -10.94 -4.73 1.87
N ASP A 19 -11.78 -3.85 2.43
CA ASP A 19 -12.85 -3.16 1.71
C ASP A 19 -12.27 -2.29 0.58
N GLY A 20 -11.07 -1.75 0.80
CA GLY A 20 -10.35 -0.94 -0.16
C GLY A 20 -10.81 0.51 -0.19
N GLU A 21 -10.05 1.33 -0.90
CA GLU A 21 -10.35 2.75 -1.08
C GLU A 21 -9.80 3.23 -2.43
N GLN A 22 -10.37 4.32 -2.94
CA GLN A 22 -9.88 4.96 -4.17
C GLN A 22 -8.70 5.88 -3.88
N PHE A 23 -7.62 5.69 -4.65
CA PHE A 23 -6.43 6.53 -4.65
C PHE A 23 -6.09 6.98 -6.05
N ASP A 24 -5.47 8.16 -6.20
CA ASP A 24 -4.68 8.41 -7.40
C ASP A 24 -3.31 7.76 -7.21
N ARG A 25 -2.90 6.90 -8.14
CA ARG A 25 -1.58 6.26 -8.09
C ARG A 25 -0.61 7.06 -8.95
N TYR A 26 0.49 7.51 -8.36
CA TYR A 26 1.55 8.19 -9.08
C TYR A 26 2.74 7.26 -9.32
N ASP A 27 3.12 7.12 -10.58
CA ASP A 27 4.31 6.42 -11.05
C ASP A 27 5.41 7.45 -11.31
N ASP A 28 6.43 7.49 -10.43
CA ASP A 28 7.53 8.46 -10.50
C ASP A 28 8.54 8.14 -11.62
N GLU A 29 8.60 6.89 -12.09
CA GLU A 29 9.51 6.51 -13.18
C GLU A 29 8.98 6.97 -14.54
N ASN A 30 7.67 6.85 -14.74
CA ASN A 30 7.01 7.18 -16.01
C ASN A 30 6.30 8.55 -16.00
N CYS A 31 6.26 9.24 -14.85
CA CYS A 31 5.49 10.46 -14.63
C CYS A 31 4.00 10.30 -15.02
N ILE A 32 3.38 9.19 -14.62
CA ILE A 32 1.98 8.88 -14.94
C ILE A 32 1.15 8.94 -13.66
N LEU A 33 0.00 9.62 -13.73
CA LEU A 33 -1.01 9.64 -12.68
C LEU A 33 -2.23 8.82 -13.09
N ASP A 34 -2.43 7.68 -12.45
CA ASP A 34 -3.63 6.86 -12.63
C ASP A 34 -4.72 7.31 -11.64
N ILE A 35 -5.78 7.93 -12.15
CA ILE A 35 -6.81 8.60 -11.34
C ILE A 35 -7.86 7.61 -10.84
N GLY A 36 -8.18 7.69 -9.53
CA GLY A 36 -9.28 6.94 -8.92
C GLY A 36 -9.13 5.43 -9.03
N CYS A 37 -7.90 4.94 -8.84
CA CYS A 37 -7.52 3.55 -8.81
C CYS A 37 -8.06 2.91 -7.51
N MET A 38 -8.80 1.81 -7.62
CA MET A 38 -9.23 1.06 -6.43
C MET A 38 -8.02 0.30 -5.88
N VAL A 39 -7.66 0.54 -4.63
CA VAL A 39 -6.56 -0.14 -3.94
C VAL A 39 -7.12 -0.90 -2.74
N LYS A 40 -6.69 -2.15 -2.56
CA LYS A 40 -7.09 -2.99 -1.41
C LYS A 40 -6.03 -4.02 -1.08
N PHE A 41 -6.14 -4.57 0.12
CA PHE A 41 -5.46 -5.81 0.48
C PHE A 41 -6.24 -7.00 -0.05
N GLU A 42 -5.50 -8.02 -0.46
CA GLU A 42 -6.02 -9.35 -0.74
C GLU A 42 -6.47 -10.03 0.59
N GLU A 43 -7.42 -10.98 0.52
CA GLU A 43 -8.10 -11.54 1.71
C GLU A 43 -7.15 -12.21 2.72
N TYR A 44 -6.01 -12.73 2.26
CA TYR A 44 -4.98 -13.31 3.11
C TYR A 44 -3.86 -12.33 3.47
N GLY A 45 -3.85 -11.13 2.89
CA GLY A 45 -2.89 -10.07 3.22
C GLY A 45 -1.49 -10.34 2.70
N PHE A 46 -1.38 -11.12 1.62
CA PHE A 46 -0.10 -11.32 0.93
C PHE A 46 0.22 -10.18 -0.03
N TYR A 47 -0.81 -9.52 -0.57
CA TYR A 47 -0.67 -8.53 -1.63
C TYR A 47 -1.49 -7.27 -1.34
N ILE A 48 -0.93 -6.12 -1.70
CA ILE A 48 -1.71 -4.92 -2.05
C ILE A 48 -1.98 -5.03 -3.55
N VAL A 49 -3.25 -4.89 -3.93
CA VAL A 49 -3.68 -4.93 -5.33
C VAL A 49 -4.30 -3.60 -5.71
N TRP A 50 -4.06 -3.17 -6.95
CA TRP A 50 -4.71 -2.00 -7.52
C TRP A 50 -5.08 -2.23 -8.97
N GLU A 51 -6.19 -1.63 -9.40
CA GLU A 51 -6.69 -1.78 -10.78
C GLU A 51 -6.87 -0.38 -11.41
N PRO A 52 -5.90 0.08 -12.21
CA PRO A 52 -6.05 1.34 -12.94
C PRO A 52 -7.09 1.17 -14.04
N LYS A 53 -7.89 2.22 -14.29
CA LYS A 53 -8.92 2.17 -15.32
C LYS A 53 -8.31 1.89 -16.70
N GLY A 54 -8.71 0.77 -17.30
CA GLY A 54 -8.29 0.39 -18.66
C GLY A 54 -6.85 -0.11 -18.76
N LYS A 55 -6.22 -0.51 -17.64
CA LYS A 55 -4.89 -1.13 -17.60
C LYS A 55 -4.95 -2.42 -16.80
N ASP A 56 -3.90 -3.22 -16.92
CA ASP A 56 -3.74 -4.43 -16.12
C ASP A 56 -3.60 -4.09 -14.63
N ALA A 57 -4.14 -4.97 -13.78
CA ALA A 57 -4.01 -4.84 -12.33
C ALA A 57 -2.55 -4.96 -11.91
N GLY A 58 -2.15 -4.10 -10.97
CA GLY A 58 -0.86 -4.21 -10.30
C GLY A 58 -0.99 -4.91 -8.95
N LEU A 59 0.09 -5.57 -8.55
CA LEU A 59 0.21 -6.24 -7.26
C LEU A 59 1.55 -5.89 -6.62
N LEU A 60 1.54 -5.70 -5.31
CA LEU A 60 2.73 -5.52 -4.49
C LEU A 60 2.72 -6.52 -3.34
N ASP A 61 3.74 -7.36 -3.31
CA ASP A 61 3.95 -8.35 -2.25
C ASP A 61 4.32 -7.66 -0.94
N ILE A 62 3.51 -7.87 0.11
CA ILE A 62 3.71 -7.28 1.43
C ILE A 62 5.09 -7.62 2.00
N SER A 63 5.66 -8.78 1.67
CA SER A 63 6.97 -9.19 2.17
C SER A 63 8.15 -8.34 1.67
N GLN A 64 7.92 -7.56 0.61
CA GLN A 64 8.90 -6.63 0.03
C GLN A 64 8.71 -5.20 0.55
N ILE A 65 7.57 -4.90 1.17
CA ILE A 65 7.31 -3.56 1.72
C ILE A 65 8.17 -3.37 2.95
N TRP A 66 8.85 -2.23 3.02
CA TRP A 66 9.60 -1.83 4.20
C TRP A 66 8.80 -0.90 5.07
N GLU A 67 8.15 0.09 4.46
CA GLU A 67 7.45 1.12 5.21
C GLU A 67 6.45 1.88 4.33
N ALA A 68 5.32 2.26 4.91
CA ALA A 68 4.41 3.26 4.37
C ALA A 68 4.65 4.60 5.09
N ARG A 69 5.26 5.54 4.38
CA ARG A 69 5.72 6.83 4.90
C ARG A 69 4.71 7.93 4.63
N HIS A 70 4.73 8.92 5.50
CA HIS A 70 4.11 10.21 5.24
C HIS A 70 4.99 10.99 4.25
N SER A 71 4.36 11.81 3.41
CA SER A 71 5.03 12.72 2.47
C SER A 71 5.98 12.02 1.49
N GLY A 72 5.43 11.69 0.32
CA GLY A 72 6.23 11.39 -0.87
C GLY A 72 6.31 12.62 -1.74
N THR A 73 7.51 13.14 -2.01
CA THR A 73 7.64 14.30 -2.91
C THR A 73 7.36 13.86 -4.34
N ILE A 74 6.14 14.12 -4.82
CA ILE A 74 5.83 14.09 -6.25
C ILE A 74 6.67 15.19 -6.90
N LYS A 75 7.56 14.82 -7.83
CA LYS A 75 8.54 15.76 -8.40
C LYS A 75 7.97 16.54 -9.58
N ASP A 76 6.97 15.98 -10.26
CA ASP A 76 6.40 16.57 -11.47
C ASP A 76 5.45 17.73 -11.13
N ALA A 77 5.83 18.93 -11.53
CA ALA A 77 5.08 20.16 -11.25
C ALA A 77 3.69 20.19 -11.91
N LYS A 78 3.52 19.52 -13.06
CA LYS A 78 2.23 19.47 -13.74
C LYS A 78 1.27 18.57 -12.97
N ILE A 79 1.75 17.43 -12.47
CA ILE A 79 0.96 16.51 -11.65
C ILE A 79 0.57 17.17 -10.33
N ILE A 80 1.50 17.88 -9.67
CA ILE A 80 1.18 18.66 -8.47
C ILE A 80 0.07 19.66 -8.76
N PHE A 81 0.20 20.45 -9.82
CA PHE A 81 -0.79 21.44 -10.22
C PHE A 81 -2.17 20.81 -10.48
N ASP A 82 -2.22 19.68 -11.20
CA ASP A 82 -3.46 18.95 -11.47
C ASP A 82 -4.11 18.37 -10.19
N LEU A 83 -3.31 18.01 -9.19
CA LEU A 83 -3.78 17.52 -7.89
C LEU A 83 -4.27 18.67 -6.98
N GLU A 84 -3.63 19.84 -7.04
CA GLU A 84 -3.96 21.04 -6.25
C GLU A 84 -5.24 21.73 -6.73
N GLN A 85 -5.58 21.64 -8.02
CA GLN A 85 -6.84 22.19 -8.54
C GLN A 85 -8.09 21.47 -8.01
N ARG A 86 -7.93 20.29 -7.40
CA ARG A 86 -9.06 19.50 -6.92
C ARG A 86 -9.63 20.12 -5.65
N PRO A 87 -10.96 20.14 -5.47
CA PRO A 87 -11.59 20.74 -4.30
C PRO A 87 -11.36 19.88 -3.05
N THR A 88 -10.25 20.12 -2.36
CA THR A 88 -9.88 19.50 -1.09
C THR A 88 -9.42 20.57 -0.08
N LYS A 89 -9.56 20.26 1.21
CA LYS A 89 -9.07 21.12 2.30
C LYS A 89 -7.63 20.76 2.72
N ASP A 90 -7.19 19.56 2.36
CA ASP A 90 -5.91 19.01 2.78
C ASP A 90 -4.85 19.19 1.69
N SER A 91 -3.60 19.40 2.09
CA SER A 91 -2.48 19.47 1.15
C SER A 91 -2.31 18.15 0.38
N VAL A 92 -1.64 18.19 -0.77
CA VAL A 92 -1.30 16.96 -1.52
C VAL A 92 -0.37 16.08 -0.68
N GLU A 93 0.56 16.69 0.05
CA GLU A 93 1.53 16.00 0.92
C GLU A 93 0.84 15.18 2.01
N ASP A 94 -0.12 15.77 2.72
CA ASP A 94 -0.84 15.11 3.82
C ASP A 94 -1.62 13.88 3.36
N ARG A 95 -2.17 13.98 2.15
CA ARG A 95 -2.93 12.93 1.48
C ARG A 95 -2.07 11.86 0.81
N THR A 96 -0.76 12.07 0.71
CA THR A 96 0.14 11.15 0.02
C THR A 96 0.66 10.07 0.96
N ILE A 97 0.52 8.81 0.54
CA ILE A 97 1.15 7.64 1.11
C ILE A 97 2.32 7.27 0.21
N TRP A 98 3.52 7.22 0.77
CA TRP A 98 4.72 6.77 0.05
C TRP A 98 5.15 5.41 0.57
N ILE A 99 4.93 4.37 -0.21
CA ILE A 99 5.32 3.00 0.12
C ILE A 99 6.69 2.73 -0.49
N THR A 100 7.68 2.43 0.34
CA THR A 100 8.99 1.97 -0.10
C THR A 100 9.06 0.46 -0.02
N TYR A 101 9.50 -0.19 -1.09
CA TYR A 101 9.59 -1.64 -1.17
C TYR A 101 10.83 -2.05 -1.99
N GLY A 102 11.28 -3.28 -1.79
CA GLY A 102 12.44 -3.81 -2.50
C GLY A 102 12.92 -5.13 -1.94
N TRP A 103 13.74 -5.82 -2.72
CA TRP A 103 14.34 -7.11 -2.36
C TRP A 103 15.55 -6.96 -1.44
N ASP A 104 16.26 -5.84 -1.56
CA ASP A 104 17.50 -5.55 -0.86
C ASP A 104 17.63 -4.06 -0.58
N LEU A 105 18.54 -3.68 0.31
CA LEU A 105 18.74 -2.30 0.78
C LEU A 105 19.27 -1.31 -0.27
N VAL A 106 19.58 -1.78 -1.49
CA VAL A 106 20.15 -0.98 -2.59
C VAL A 106 19.08 -0.67 -3.63
N ASN A 107 18.32 -1.67 -4.04
CA ASN A 107 17.30 -1.57 -5.08
C ASN A 107 15.93 -1.23 -4.46
N VAL A 108 15.77 0.04 -4.09
CA VAL A 108 14.54 0.56 -3.48
C VAL A 108 13.61 1.11 -4.55
N SER A 109 12.39 0.60 -4.61
CA SER A 109 11.30 1.12 -5.42
C SER A 109 10.31 1.91 -4.56
N SER A 110 9.55 2.79 -5.22
CA SER A 110 8.58 3.67 -4.58
C SER A 110 7.21 3.54 -5.24
N LEU A 111 6.16 3.43 -4.42
CA LEU A 111 4.76 3.50 -4.85
C LEU A 111 4.10 4.67 -4.11
N PHE A 112 3.52 5.60 -4.87
CA PHE A 112 2.82 6.76 -4.33
C PHE A 112 1.32 6.60 -4.52
N LEU A 113 0.57 6.71 -3.42
CA LEU A 113 -0.90 6.68 -3.41
C LEU A 113 -1.42 7.97 -2.79
N ILE A 114 -2.22 8.72 -3.54
CA ILE A 114 -2.81 9.97 -3.09
C ILE A 114 -4.26 9.71 -2.71
N ALA A 115 -4.57 9.84 -1.42
CA ALA A 115 -5.90 9.65 -0.88
C ALA A 115 -6.80 10.85 -1.16
N LYS A 116 -8.11 10.67 -0.97
CA LYS A 116 -9.08 11.77 -1.00
C LYS A 116 -8.92 12.72 0.20
N THR A 117 -8.56 12.19 1.38
CA THR A 117 -8.41 12.95 2.63
C THR A 117 -7.13 12.57 3.37
N ALA A 118 -6.61 13.50 4.19
CA ALA A 118 -5.42 13.26 5.00
C ALA A 118 -5.65 12.18 6.07
N GLU A 119 -6.88 12.09 6.58
CA GLU A 119 -7.29 11.07 7.56
C GLU A 119 -7.21 9.67 6.96
N THR A 120 -7.76 9.48 5.75
CA THR A 120 -7.64 8.22 5.01
C THR A 120 -6.17 7.85 4.80
N ALA A 121 -5.34 8.81 4.34
CA ALA A 121 -3.92 8.56 4.10
C ALA A 121 -3.20 8.10 5.38
N LYS A 122 -3.50 8.75 6.52
CA LYS A 122 -2.94 8.36 7.81
C LYS A 122 -3.38 6.97 8.25
N ALA A 123 -4.69 6.69 8.21
CA ALA A 123 -5.23 5.39 8.60
C ALA A 123 -4.61 4.25 7.78
N TRP A 124 -4.44 4.46 6.47
CA TRP A 124 -3.79 3.49 5.59
C TRP A 124 -2.30 3.31 5.88
N ARG A 125 -1.54 4.39 6.12
CA ARG A 125 -0.13 4.30 6.55
C ARG A 125 0.01 3.48 7.83
N ASP A 126 -0.77 3.81 8.84
CA ASP A 126 -0.74 3.15 10.14
C ASP A 126 -1.15 1.67 10.02
N GLY A 127 -2.17 1.38 9.20
CA GLY A 127 -2.62 0.02 8.92
C GLY A 127 -1.58 -0.83 8.19
N ILE A 128 -0.98 -0.30 7.12
CA ILE A 128 0.08 -0.99 6.36
C ILE A 128 1.28 -1.25 7.27
N ASN A 129 1.75 -0.23 8.00
CA ASN A 129 2.88 -0.40 8.91
C ASN A 129 2.57 -1.39 10.02
N GLY A 130 1.35 -1.37 10.58
CA GLY A 130 0.93 -2.35 11.57
C GLY A 130 1.00 -3.80 11.06
N ILE A 131 0.69 -4.02 9.79
CA ILE A 131 0.83 -5.33 9.13
C ILE A 131 2.31 -5.67 8.92
N VAL A 132 3.07 -4.79 8.27
CA VAL A 132 4.48 -5.02 7.90
C VAL A 132 5.34 -5.33 9.13
N HIS A 133 5.17 -4.60 10.23
CA HIS A 133 5.93 -4.83 11.47
C HIS A 133 5.58 -6.15 12.15
N ASN A 134 4.36 -6.66 11.95
CA ASN A 134 3.88 -7.92 12.52
C ASN A 134 3.94 -9.08 11.51
N TYR A 135 4.50 -8.85 10.33
CA TYR A 135 4.51 -9.81 9.24
C TYR A 135 5.57 -10.89 9.49
N LYS A 136 5.12 -12.04 10.00
CA LYS A 136 5.98 -13.17 10.38
C LYS A 136 6.11 -14.23 9.29
N LEU A 137 5.73 -13.91 8.04
CA LEU A 137 5.75 -14.90 6.95
C LEU A 137 7.15 -15.47 6.69
N ARG A 138 8.22 -14.71 6.95
CA ARG A 138 9.61 -15.21 6.87
C ARG A 138 9.90 -16.39 7.82
N HIS A 139 9.04 -16.61 8.82
CA HIS A 139 9.13 -17.70 9.78
C HIS A 139 7.94 -18.67 9.69
N ALA A 140 7.14 -18.57 8.63
CA ALA A 140 5.98 -19.43 8.42
C ALA A 140 6.40 -20.84 7.97
N CYS A 141 5.58 -21.84 8.31
CA CYS A 141 5.83 -23.21 7.85
C CYS A 141 5.57 -23.33 6.33
N PRO A 142 6.15 -24.35 5.65
CA PRO A 142 5.97 -24.54 4.22
C PRO A 142 4.49 -24.59 3.78
N THR A 143 3.61 -25.19 4.58
CA THR A 143 2.17 -25.26 4.29
C THR A 143 1.50 -23.89 4.25
N THR A 144 1.91 -22.94 5.11
CA THR A 144 1.41 -21.56 5.07
C THR A 144 1.99 -20.81 3.88
N ALA A 145 3.25 -21.05 3.53
CA ALA A 145 3.87 -20.48 2.34
C ALA A 145 3.20 -20.94 1.03
N LEU A 146 2.66 -22.16 1.00
CA LEU A 146 1.89 -22.67 -0.16
C LEU A 146 0.56 -21.94 -0.37
N GLN A 147 -0.02 -21.31 0.67
CA GLN A 147 -1.26 -20.52 0.52
C GLN A 147 -1.04 -19.21 -0.25
N LYS A 148 0.22 -18.79 -0.44
CA LYS A 148 0.60 -17.60 -1.20
C LYS A 148 0.74 -17.87 -2.72
N GLN A 149 0.79 -19.13 -3.16
CA GLN A 149 0.99 -19.50 -4.58
C GLN A 149 -0.20 -19.20 -5.47
#